data_AF-A0AA91GQ89-F1
#
_entry.id   AF-A0AA91GQ89-F1
#
_cell.length_a   1.000
_cell.length_b   1.000
_cell.length_c   1.000
_cell.angle_alpha   90.00
_cell.angle_beta   90.00
_cell.angle_gamma   90.00
#
_symmetry.space_group_name_H-M   'P 1'
#
loop_
_entity.id
_entity.type
_entity.pdbx_description
1 polymer ?
#
loop_
_entity_poly.entity_id
_entity_poly.type
_entity_poly.pdbx_seq_one_letter_code
_entity_poly.pdbx_strand_id
1 'polypeptide(L)'
;MSDTVNIFVHLLITQSSLFSQEDRDELVKLIDKEPDEIQSLSNAISDWCEEHPEVEKALAEFEEIGEKAPGAKRANTNIPEYELDKKNIINAIQQSSSSAKNTEKLTPNN
;
A
#
# COMPACT_ATOMS: atom_id res chain seq x y z
N MET A 1 9.02 -9.79 7.55
CA MET A 1 9.86 -8.83 6.78
C MET A 1 9.48 -8.78 5.30
N SER A 2 8.72 -9.73 4.76
CA SER A 2 8.16 -9.66 3.40
C SER A 2 6.74 -9.07 3.38
N ASP A 3 6.13 -8.97 4.57
CA ASP A 3 4.74 -8.58 4.77
C ASP A 3 4.51 -7.08 4.57
N THR A 4 5.49 -6.23 4.91
CA THR A 4 5.38 -4.77 4.79
C THR A 4 5.07 -4.33 3.36
N VAL A 5 5.85 -4.79 2.38
CA VAL A 5 5.62 -4.44 0.97
C VAL A 5 4.30 -5.04 0.47
N ASN A 6 3.95 -6.23 0.93
CA ASN A 6 2.71 -6.90 0.55
C ASN A 6 1.46 -6.17 1.08
N ILE A 7 1.49 -5.78 2.35
CA ILE A 7 0.46 -4.96 3.01
C ILE A 7 0.40 -3.59 2.34
N PHE A 8 1.54 -3.00 2.00
CA PHE A 8 1.61 -1.71 1.33
C PHE A 8 0.94 -1.74 -0.06
N VAL A 9 1.24 -2.75 -0.87
CA VAL A 9 0.56 -2.98 -2.17
C VAL A 9 -0.93 -3.17 -1.96
N HIS A 10 -1.33 -3.90 -0.92
CA HIS A 10 -2.74 -4.08 -0.58
C HIS A 10 -3.42 -2.75 -0.19
N LEU A 11 -2.76 -1.90 0.60
CA LEU A 11 -3.24 -0.57 0.98
C LEU A 11 -3.37 0.34 -0.23
N LEU A 12 -2.43 0.31 -1.17
CA LEU A 12 -2.55 1.07 -2.42
C LEU A 12 -3.80 0.68 -3.22
N ILE A 13 -4.14 -0.61 -3.24
CA ILE A 13 -5.30 -1.11 -4.00
C ILE A 13 -6.61 -0.85 -3.26
N THR A 14 -6.65 -1.07 -1.95
CA THR A 14 -7.88 -1.03 -1.14
C THR A 14 -8.17 0.33 -0.52
N GLN A 15 -7.12 1.07 -0.17
CA GLN A 15 -7.16 2.35 0.52
C GLN A 15 -6.35 3.40 -0.24
N SER A 16 -6.53 3.46 -1.56
CA SER A 16 -5.87 4.46 -2.41
C SER A 16 -6.10 5.90 -1.96
N SER A 17 -7.19 6.18 -1.23
CA SER A 17 -7.50 7.49 -0.65
C SER A 17 -6.50 7.97 0.40
N LEU A 18 -5.70 7.06 1.00
CA LEU A 18 -4.62 7.43 1.94
C LEU A 18 -3.40 8.02 1.22
N PHE A 19 -3.29 7.82 -0.09
CA PHE A 19 -2.16 8.28 -0.88
C PHE A 19 -2.61 9.46 -1.73
N SER A 20 -1.89 10.58 -1.61
CA SER A 20 -2.01 11.73 -2.49
C SER A 20 -1.32 11.46 -3.82
N GLN A 21 -1.57 12.29 -4.83
CA GLN A 21 -0.85 12.15 -6.10
C GLN A 21 0.65 12.35 -5.91
N GLU A 22 1.04 13.30 -5.05
CA GLU A 22 2.44 13.57 -4.69
C GLU A 22 3.11 12.36 -4.02
N ASP A 23 2.45 11.78 -3.01
CA ASP A 23 2.93 10.56 -2.33
C ASP A 23 3.24 9.44 -3.32
N ARG A 24 2.35 9.22 -4.30
CA ARG A 24 2.53 8.20 -5.33
C ARG A 24 3.73 8.50 -6.23
N ASP A 25 3.88 9.75 -6.65
CA ASP A 25 5.00 10.18 -7.49
C ASP A 25 6.34 10.07 -6.74
N GLU A 26 6.37 10.33 -5.44
CA GLU A 26 7.55 10.11 -4.59
C GLU A 26 7.85 8.62 -4.42
N LEU A 27 6.85 7.81 -4.11
CA LEU A 27 6.98 6.36 -4.00
C LEU A 27 7.52 5.74 -5.28
N VAL A 28 7.01 6.13 -6.45
CA VAL A 28 7.53 5.63 -7.73
C VAL A 28 9.01 5.97 -7.90
N LYS A 29 9.44 7.19 -7.57
CA LYS A 29 10.85 7.59 -7.67
C LYS A 29 11.74 6.86 -6.66
N LEU A 30 11.25 6.66 -5.45
CA LEU A 30 11.95 5.95 -4.39
C LEU A 30 12.16 4.48 -4.78
N ILE A 31 11.10 3.80 -5.21
CA ILE A 31 11.16 2.42 -5.72
C ILE A 31 12.02 2.32 -6.98
N ASP A 32 11.96 3.31 -7.89
CA ASP A 32 12.79 3.35 -9.10
C ASP A 32 14.29 3.51 -8.80
N LYS A 33 14.65 4.19 -7.71
CA LYS A 33 16.03 4.39 -7.29
C LYS A 33 16.62 3.19 -6.55
N GLU A 34 15.80 2.46 -5.81
CA GLU A 34 16.22 1.28 -5.06
C GLU A 34 16.47 0.05 -5.95
N PRO A 35 17.33 -0.89 -5.50
CA PRO A 35 17.53 -2.15 -6.21
C PRO A 35 16.25 -3.02 -6.18
N ASP A 36 16.13 -3.93 -7.14
CA ASP A 36 15.04 -4.93 -7.27
C ASP A 36 15.09 -6.01 -6.16
N GLU A 37 15.56 -5.65 -4.96
CA GLU A 37 15.63 -6.53 -3.79
C GLU A 37 14.50 -6.18 -2.83
N ILE A 38 13.64 -7.16 -2.51
CA ILE A 38 12.49 -6.99 -1.62
C ILE A 38 12.89 -6.38 -0.28
N GLN A 39 14.08 -6.71 0.24
CA GLN A 39 14.56 -6.18 1.51
C GLN A 39 14.87 -4.68 1.44
N SER A 40 15.50 -4.22 0.36
CA SER A 40 15.76 -2.78 0.13
C SER A 40 14.47 -2.01 -0.10
N LEU A 41 13.56 -2.57 -0.90
CA LEU A 41 12.23 -1.99 -1.14
C LEU A 41 11.43 -1.89 0.15
N SER A 42 11.45 -2.94 0.98
CA SER A 42 10.80 -2.95 2.29
C SER A 42 11.38 -1.88 3.20
N ASN A 43 12.70 -1.76 3.26
CA ASN A 43 13.34 -0.76 4.11
C ASN A 43 12.98 0.66 3.65
N ALA A 44 13.06 0.93 2.35
CA ALA A 44 12.77 2.24 1.80
C ALA A 44 11.27 2.62 1.94
N ILE A 45 10.36 1.65 1.81
CA ILE A 45 8.93 1.86 2.09
C ILE A 45 8.70 2.11 3.58
N SER A 46 9.37 1.38 4.47
CA SER A 46 9.29 1.60 5.92
C SER A 46 9.76 3.00 6.30
N ASP A 47 10.95 3.41 5.83
CA ASP A 47 11.47 4.78 6.02
C ASP A 47 10.47 5.83 5.51
N TRP A 48 9.86 5.61 4.34
CA TRP A 48 8.84 6.52 3.82
C TRP A 48 7.57 6.54 4.68
N CYS A 49 7.12 5.39 5.19
CA CYS A 49 5.95 5.35 6.08
C CYS A 49 6.18 6.13 7.37
N GLU A 50 7.41 6.16 7.91
CA GLU A 50 7.73 6.97 9.10
C GLU A 50 7.50 8.48 8.87
N GLU A 51 7.63 8.96 7.63
CA GLU A 51 7.31 10.35 7.27
C GLU A 51 5.80 10.56 7.01
N HIS A 52 5.03 9.48 6.83
CA HIS A 52 3.60 9.47 6.50
C HIS A 52 2.78 8.72 7.58
N PRO A 53 2.46 9.36 8.71
CA PRO A 53 1.84 8.70 9.86
C PRO A 53 0.44 8.10 9.57
N GLU A 54 -0.28 8.61 8.56
CA GLU A 54 -1.56 8.02 8.13
C GLU A 54 -1.39 6.65 7.49
N VAL A 55 -0.32 6.47 6.70
CA VAL A 55 0.00 5.21 6.05
C VAL A 55 0.66 4.26 7.03
N GLU A 56 1.58 4.76 7.87
CA GLU A 56 2.18 3.98 8.97
C GLU A 56 1.10 3.39 9.86
N LYS A 57 0.13 4.20 10.28
CA LYS A 57 -0.98 3.72 11.11
C LYS A 57 -1.80 2.65 10.40
N ALA A 58 -2.13 2.84 9.12
CA ALA A 58 -2.88 1.85 8.36
C ALA A 58 -2.09 0.53 8.23
N LEU A 59 -0.78 0.61 7.99
CA LEU A 59 0.13 -0.52 7.89
C LEU A 59 0.25 -1.27 9.23
N ALA A 60 0.42 -0.53 10.33
CA ALA A 60 0.45 -1.05 11.69
C ALA A 60 -0.88 -1.70 12.09
N GLU A 61 -2.02 -1.14 11.70
CA GLU A 61 -3.33 -1.77 11.91
C GLU A 61 -3.39 -3.15 11.22
N PHE A 62 -2.85 -3.29 10.01
CA PHE A 62 -2.79 -4.58 9.31
C PHE A 62 -1.80 -5.57 9.95
N GLU A 63 -0.64 -5.11 10.43
CA GLU A 63 0.32 -5.94 11.16
C GLU A 63 -0.21 -6.39 12.53
N GLU A 64 -0.86 -5.49 13.28
CA GLU A 64 -1.47 -5.78 14.59
C GLU A 64 -2.62 -6.79 14.46
N ILE A 65 -3.39 -6.76 13.36
CA ILE A 65 -4.39 -7.79 13.07
C ILE A 65 -3.74 -9.16 12.83
N GLY A 66 -2.50 -9.20 12.33
CA GLY A 66 -1.69 -10.42 12.19
C GLY A 66 -1.15 -10.95 13.52
N GLU A 67 -0.74 -10.05 14.42
CA GLU A 67 -0.20 -10.36 15.75
C GLU A 67 -1.31 -10.45 16.83
N LYS A 68 -2.01 -11.58 16.84
CA LYS A 68 -3.02 -12.05 17.81
C LYS A 68 -3.08 -11.34 19.19
N ALA A 69 -4.22 -10.70 19.46
CA ALA A 69 -4.88 -10.79 20.76
C ALA A 69 -5.77 -12.05 20.82
N PRO A 70 -5.75 -12.88 21.89
CA PRO A 70 -6.57 -14.07 21.99
C PRO A 70 -8.04 -13.69 22.23
N GLY A 71 -8.85 -13.65 21.16
CA GLY A 71 -10.31 -13.49 21.26
C GLY A 71 -10.97 -12.68 20.15
N ALA A 72 -10.22 -11.96 19.32
CA ALA A 72 -10.80 -11.19 18.23
C ALA A 72 -11.24 -12.12 17.09
N LYS A 73 -12.50 -11.97 16.64
CA LYS A 73 -13.02 -12.66 15.46
C LYS A 73 -12.12 -12.34 14.29
N ARG A 74 -11.67 -13.37 13.56
CA ARG A 74 -10.88 -13.25 12.33
C ARG A 74 -11.56 -12.23 11.40
N ALA A 75 -11.09 -10.99 11.40
CA ALA A 75 -11.20 -10.19 10.18
C ALA A 75 -10.38 -10.99 9.17
N ASN A 76 -11.01 -11.38 8.08
CA ASN A 76 -10.40 -12.22 7.07
C ASN A 76 -9.31 -11.40 6.36
N THR A 77 -8.14 -11.24 6.97
CA THR A 77 -6.93 -10.69 6.35
C THR A 77 -6.32 -11.75 5.44
N ASN A 78 -7.11 -12.23 4.48
CA ASN A 78 -6.59 -12.87 3.28
C ASN A 78 -6.00 -11.75 2.41
N ILE A 79 -4.89 -11.16 2.87
CA ILE A 79 -4.08 -10.30 2.01
C ILE A 79 -3.52 -11.26 0.95
N PRO A 80 -3.83 -11.06 -0.34
CA PRO A 80 -3.22 -11.85 -1.39
C PRO A 80 -1.70 -11.72 -1.29
N GLU A 81 -0.98 -12.80 -1.54
CA GLU A 81 0.46 -12.69 -1.78
C GLU A 81 0.63 -12.03 -3.14
N TYR A 82 1.02 -10.75 -3.14
CA TYR A 82 1.31 -9.99 -4.34
C TYR A 82 2.75 -10.27 -4.79
N GLU A 83 2.97 -10.27 -6.10
CA GLU A 83 4.32 -10.30 -6.63
C GLU A 83 5.02 -8.96 -6.31
N LEU A 84 6.02 -9.01 -5.43
CA LEU A 84 6.72 -7.83 -4.90
C LEU A 84 7.87 -7.34 -5.80
N ASP A 85 7.84 -7.69 -7.09
CA ASP A 85 8.78 -7.16 -8.06
C ASP A 85 8.61 -5.64 -8.20
N LYS A 86 9.71 -4.92 -8.39
CA LYS A 86 9.72 -3.45 -8.53
C LYS A 86 8.69 -2.96 -9.54
N LYS A 87 8.58 -3.65 -10.68
CA LYS A 87 7.60 -3.34 -11.73
C LYS A 87 6.16 -3.50 -11.27
N ASN A 88 5.86 -4.55 -10.51
CA ASN A 88 4.51 -4.80 -10.01
C ASN A 88 4.12 -3.79 -8.93
N ILE A 89 5.05 -3.39 -8.07
CA ILE A 89 4.83 -2.33 -7.07
C ILE A 89 4.54 -0.99 -7.76
N ILE A 90 5.37 -0.59 -8.73
CA ILE A 90 5.15 0.65 -9.51
C ILE A 90 3.79 0.60 -10.22
N ASN A 91 3.44 -0.53 -10.82
CA ASN A 91 2.15 -0.69 -11.48
C ASN A 91 0.98 -0.56 -10.48
N ALA A 92 1.09 -1.16 -9.28
CA ALA A 92 0.07 -1.02 -8.25
C ALA A 92 -0.10 0.45 -7.79
N ILE A 93 1.01 1.18 -7.63
CA ILE A 93 0.97 2.62 -7.31
C ILE A 93 0.23 3.39 -8.42
N GLN A 94 0.56 3.15 -9.69
CA GLN A 94 -0.09 3.84 -10.81
C GLN A 94 -1.58 3.46 -10.95
N GLN A 95 -1.93 2.20 -10.71
CA GLN A 95 -3.32 1.74 -10.73
C GLN A 95 -4.15 2.36 -9.60
N SER A 96 -3.55 2.57 -8.42
CA SER A 96 -4.23 3.23 -7.30
C SER A 96 -4.66 4.67 -7.65
N SER A 97 -3.84 5.41 -8.42
CA SER A 97 -4.17 6.75 -8.92
C SER A 97 -5.29 6.72 -9.96
N SER A 98 -5.26 5.72 -10.86
CA SER A 98 -6.28 5.57 -11.90
C SER A 98 -7.65 5.17 -11.34
N SER A 99 -7.69 4.40 -10.25
CA SER A 99 -8.94 3.98 -9.60
C SER A 99 -9.69 5.16 -8.95
N ALA A 100 -8.97 6.16 -8.42
CA ALA A 100 -9.57 7.41 -7.93
C ALA A 100 -10.35 8.18 -9.01
N LYS A 101 -10.05 7.94 -10.29
CA LYS A 101 -10.71 8.59 -11.42
C LYS A 101 -12.08 8.00 -11.78
N ASN A 102 -12.48 6.88 -11.14
CA ASN A 102 -13.77 6.22 -11.40
C ASN A 102 -14.83 6.44 -10.31
N THR A 103 -14.63 7.39 -9.38
CA THR A 103 -15.68 7.85 -8.46
C THR A 103 -16.28 9.22 -8.85
N GLU A 104 -15.72 9.93 -9.83
CA GLU A 104 -16.28 11.19 -10.37
C GLU A 104 -17.14 11.02 -11.63
N LYS A 105 -17.61 9.80 -11.94
CA LYS A 105 -18.49 9.57 -13.10
C LYS A 105 -19.78 8.81 -12.80
N LEU A 106 -20.36 9.00 -11.63
CA LEU A 106 -21.76 8.62 -11.35
C LEU A 106 -22.46 9.71 -10.53
N THR A 107 -22.57 10.92 -11.07
CA THR A 107 -23.76 11.75 -10.85
C THR A 107 -24.77 11.41 -11.95
N PRO A 108 -25.78 10.55 -11.71
CA PRO A 108 -26.94 10.55 -12.57
C PRO A 108 -27.73 11.81 -12.22
N ASN A 109 -27.51 12.87 -12.99
CA ASN A 109 -28.52 13.92 -13.11
C ASN A 109 -29.78 13.27 -13.68
N ASN A 110 -30.85 13.21 -12.90
CA ASN A 110 -32.21 13.11 -13.40
C ASN A 110 -33.17 13.80 -12.43
#